data_AF-I0R7T5-F1
#
_entry.id   AF-I0R7T5-F1
#
_cell.length_a   1.000
_cell.length_b   1.000
_cell.length_c   1.000
_cell.angle_alpha   90.00
_cell.angle_beta   90.00
_cell.angle_gamma   90.00
#
_symmetry.space_group_name_H-M   'P 1'
#
loop_
_entity.id
_entity.type
_entity.pdbx_description
1 polymer ?
#
loop_
_entity_poly.entity_id
_entity_poly.type
_entity_poly.pdbx_seq_one_letter_code
_entity_poly.pdbx_strand_id
1 'polypeptide(L)' 'MLNRNEVMELIARIEAASNWDDIETAEYERLCESLGLDYHDYDDPDRLFEDIKEAAEKLS' A
#
# COMPACT_ATOMS: atom_id res chain seq x y z
N MET A 1 1.57 10.58 7.89
CA MET A 1 0.17 10.45 7.45
C MET A 1 0.06 11.05 6.07
N LEU A 2 -0.04 10.17 5.07
CA LEU A 2 -0.31 10.48 3.67
C LEU A 2 -1.78 10.89 3.52
N ASN A 3 -2.05 11.81 2.60
CA ASN A 3 -3.40 12.16 2.22
C ASN A 3 -3.98 11.10 1.27
N ARG A 4 -5.31 11.04 1.15
CA ARG A 4 -6.03 10.11 0.25
C ARG A 4 -5.47 10.08 -1.18
N ASN A 5 -5.13 11.24 -1.73
CA ASN A 5 -4.58 11.33 -3.09
C ASN A 5 -3.21 10.64 -3.18
N GLU A 6 -2.33 10.88 -2.21
CA GLU A 6 -1.00 10.27 -2.16
C GLU A 6 -1.08 8.75 -1.99
N VAL A 7 -2.03 8.27 -1.17
CA VAL A 7 -2.32 6.83 -1.02
C VAL A 7 -2.74 6.22 -2.36
N MET A 8 -3.68 6.83 -3.08
CA MET A 8 -4.11 6.31 -4.39
C MET A 8 -3.01 6.34 -5.44
N GLU A 9 -2.18 7.39 -5.46
CA GLU A 9 -1.04 7.50 -6.38
C GLU A 9 -0.01 6.40 -6.11
N LEU A 10 0.29 6.12 -4.84
CA LEU A 10 1.18 5.01 -4.44
C LEU A 10 0.60 3.66 -4.85
N ILE A 11 -0.68 3.40 -4.59
CA ILE A 11 -1.35 2.16 -4.99
C ILE A 11 -1.30 1.97 -6.51
N ALA A 12 -1.58 3.02 -7.29
CA ALA A 12 -1.52 2.95 -8.75
C ALA A 12 -0.09 2.68 -9.24
N ARG A 13 0.93 3.22 -8.56
CA ARG A 13 2.34 2.98 -8.87
C ARG A 13 2.74 1.53 -8.57
N ILE A 14 2.30 1.00 -7.44
CA ILE A 14 2.49 -0.40 -7.05
C ILE A 14 1.79 -1.34 -8.04
N GLU A 15 0.56 -1.02 -8.46
CA GLU A 15 -0.18 -1.83 -9.45
C GLU A 15 0.48 -1.82 -10.83
N ALA A 16 1.05 -0.68 -11.22
CA ALA A 16 1.77 -0.54 -12.48
C ALA A 16 3.17 -1.16 -12.44
N ALA A 17 3.76 -1.31 -11.26
CA ALA A 17 5.03 -1.98 -11.08
C ALA A 17 4.88 -3.47 -11.45
N SER A 18 5.79 -3.97 -12.27
CA SER A 18 5.77 -5.38 -12.67
C SER A 18 6.20 -6.32 -11.53
N ASN A 19 6.90 -5.79 -10.52
CA ASN A 19 7.34 -6.53 -9.33
C ASN A 19 7.34 -5.62 -8.11
N TRP A 20 7.12 -6.21 -6.94
CA TRP A 20 7.16 -5.56 -5.64
C TRP A 20 8.55 -5.01 -5.28
N ASP A 21 9.61 -5.60 -5.84
CA ASP A 21 10.99 -5.15 -5.67
C ASP A 21 11.29 -3.82 -6.38
N ASP A 22 10.41 -3.38 -7.28
CA ASP A 22 10.52 -2.08 -7.98
C ASP A 22 10.14 -0.91 -7.05
N ILE A 23 9.40 -1.19 -5.97
CA ILE A 23 8.95 -0.23 -4.98
C ILE A 23 9.75 -0.44 -3.70
N GLU A 24 10.27 0.65 -3.13
CA GLU A 24 11.03 0.56 -1.88
C GLU A 24 10.13 0.12 -0.73
N THR A 25 10.63 -0.78 0.14
CA THR A 25 9.92 -1.24 1.35
C THR A 25 9.43 -0.07 2.21
N ALA A 26 10.22 1.02 2.28
CA ALA A 26 9.84 2.23 3.02
C ALA A 26 8.59 2.93 2.46
N GLU A 27 8.29 2.81 1.16
CA GLU A 27 7.05 3.33 0.57
C GLU A 27 5.85 2.47 0.99
N TYR A 28 6.01 1.14 1.01
CA TYR A 28 4.98 0.23 1.53
C TYR A 28 4.71 0.45 3.01
N GLU A 29 5.76 0.55 3.84
CA GLU A 29 5.62 0.81 5.27
C GLU A 29 4.85 2.11 5.53
N ARG A 30 5.18 3.19 4.80
CA ARG A 30 4.46 4.46 4.90
C ARG A 30 3.01 4.35 4.45
N LEU A 31 2.76 3.65 3.36
CA LEU A 31 1.41 3.43 2.84
C LEU A 31 0.58 2.65 3.86
N CYS A 32 1.12 1.56 4.40
CA CYS A 32 0.48 0.72 5.41
C CYS A 32 0.21 1.50 6.70
N GLU A 33 1.21 2.20 7.25
CA GLU A 33 1.05 3.02 8.46
C GLU A 33 -0.08 4.04 8.27
N SER A 34 -0.16 4.63 7.08
CA SER A 34 -1.18 5.63 6.77
C SER A 34 -2.58 5.06 6.59
N LEU A 35 -2.68 3.78 6.22
CA LEU A 35 -3.93 3.01 6.15
C LEU A 35 -4.28 2.33 7.48
N GLY A 36 -3.38 2.38 8.47
CA GLY A 36 -3.52 1.66 9.74
C GLY A 36 -3.25 0.16 9.63
N LEU A 37 -2.52 -0.25 8.60
CA LEU A 37 -2.05 -1.62 8.36
C LEU A 37 -0.60 -1.75 8.83
N ASP A 38 -0.20 -2.96 9.21
CA ASP A 38 1.18 -3.26 9.59
C ASP A 38 1.84 -4.09 8.49
N TYR A 39 2.78 -3.51 7.77
CA TYR A 39 3.47 -4.19 6.66
C TYR A 39 4.12 -5.51 7.09
N HIS A 40 4.62 -5.61 8.32
CA HIS A 40 5.32 -6.81 8.81
C HIS A 40 4.38 -7.97 9.15
N ASP A 41 3.07 -7.73 9.23
CA ASP A 41 2.07 -8.81 9.44
C ASP A 41 1.82 -9.61 8.14
N TYR A 42 2.27 -9.09 6.99
CA TYR A 42 2.04 -9.69 5.69
C TYR A 42 3.29 -10.41 5.17
N ASP A 43 3.18 -11.74 5.08
CA ASP A 43 4.18 -12.60 4.40
C ASP A 43 3.92 -12.65 2.88
N ASP A 44 2.68 -12.41 2.46
CA ASP A 44 2.24 -12.45 1.07
C ASP A 44 1.97 -11.03 0.52
N PRO A 45 2.71 -10.59 -0.50
CA PRO A 45 2.53 -9.26 -1.09
C PRO A 45 1.16 -9.07 -1.76
N ASP A 46 0.61 -10.10 -2.41
CA ASP A 46 -0.76 -10.05 -2.97
C ASP A 46 -1.80 -9.73 -1.90
N ARG A 47 -1.72 -10.40 -0.74
CA ARG A 47 -2.63 -10.20 0.38
C ARG A 47 -2.50 -8.79 0.97
N LEU A 48 -1.27 -8.31 1.10
CA LEU A 48 -0.99 -6.94 1.51
C LEU A 48 -1.67 -5.93 0.56
N PHE A 49 -1.59 -6.17 -0.75
CA PHE A 49 -2.20 -5.27 -1.73
C PHE A 49 -3.72 -5.24 -1.65
N GLU A 50 -4.35 -6.39 -1.45
CA GLU A 50 -5.79 -6.49 -1.27
C GLU A 50 -6.26 -5.68 -0.05
N ASP A 51 -5.61 -5.84 1.09
CA ASP A 51 -5.90 -5.08 2.31
C ASP A 51 -5.68 -3.57 2.11
N ILE A 52 -4.60 -3.20 1.40
CA ILE A 52 -4.32 -1.81 1.02
C ILE A 52 -5.47 -1.22 0.19
N LYS A 53 -5.98 -1.95 -0.80
CA LYS A 53 -7.11 -1.51 -1.63
C LYS A 53 -8.38 -1.37 -0.79
N GLU A 54 -8.69 -2.36 0.05
CA GLU A 54 -9.85 -2.30 0.94
C GLU A 54 -9.79 -1.11 1.89
N ALA A 55 -8.64 -0.86 2.50
CA ALA A 55 -8.44 0.27 3.41
C ALA A 55 -8.54 1.61 2.65
N ALA A 56 -8.00 1.68 1.44
CA ALA A 56 -8.12 2.85 0.57
C ALA A 56 -9.56 3.12 0.11
N GLU A 57 -10.36 2.08 -0.13
CA GLU A 57 -11.79 2.24 -0.42
C GLU A 57 -12.56 2.76 0.80
N LYS A 58 -12.23 2.29 2.00
CA LYS A 58 -12.82 2.71 3.28
C LYS A 58 -12.46 4.14 3.70
N LEU A 59 -11.43 4.75 3.07
CA LEU A 59 -11.09 6.17 3.21
C LEU A 59 -12.08 7.12 2.49
N SER A 60 -13.17 6.60 1.90
CA SER A 60 -14.21 7.36 1.18
C SER A 60 -15.32 7.92 2.07
#